data_AF-A0A1G1E8D1-F1
#
_entry.id   AF-A0A1G1E8D1-F1
#
_cell.length_a   1.000
_cell.length_b   1.000
_cell.length_c   1.000
_cell.angle_alpha   90.00
_cell.angle_beta   90.00
_cell.angle_gamma   90.00
#
_symmetry.space_group_name_H-M   'P 1'
#
loop_
_entity.id
_entity.type
_entity.pdbx_description
1 polymer ?
#
loop_
_entity_poly.entity_id
_entity_poly.type
_entity_poly.pdbx_seq_one_letter_code
_entity_poly.pdbx_strand_id
1 'polypeptide(L)'
;MPAFAGGIIEDLTKKIGPLQRLFLTFVAAAAGFYLLDGRLIRVDIPLIDNLLVFAPIFFILTLIAVGGISHAVNIIDGYNGLAGMICLLIFGALGYVLFSIGDVYLAGICIMFAGALVGFLIWNYPKGRIFAGDGGAYLLGFAIAEISVLVDTHA
;
A
#
# COMPACT_ATOMS: atom_id res chain seq x y z
N MET A 1 1.76 5.27 11.36
CA MET A 1 1.70 4.10 10.45
C MET A 1 2.88 3.18 10.73
N PRO A 2 2.66 2.04 11.41
CA PRO A 2 3.73 1.12 11.82
C PRO A 2 4.62 0.63 10.67
N ALA A 3 4.07 0.37 9.48
CA ALA A 3 4.82 -0.02 8.28
C ALA A 3 5.85 1.05 7.87
N PHE A 4 5.42 2.31 7.74
CA PHE A 4 6.29 3.44 7.40
C PHE A 4 7.38 3.67 8.45
N ALA A 5 7.00 3.64 9.74
CA ALA A 5 7.96 3.80 10.84
C ALA A 5 9.00 2.67 10.84
N GLY A 6 8.58 1.43 10.59
CA GLY A 6 9.46 0.28 10.42
C GLY A 6 10.47 0.48 9.29
N GLY A 7 10.00 0.97 8.14
CA GLY A 7 10.87 1.26 7.00
C GLY A 7 11.89 2.37 7.28
N ILE A 8 11.46 3.49 7.89
CA ILE A 8 12.40 4.56 8.29
C ILE A 8 13.44 4.06 9.30
N ILE A 9 13.02 3.29 10.30
CA ILE A 9 13.96 2.78 11.31
C ILE A 9 14.93 1.78 10.67
N GLU A 10 14.47 0.96 9.71
CA GLU A 10 15.37 0.15 8.88
C GLU A 10 16.39 1.04 8.16
N ASP A 11 15.93 2.07 7.46
CA ASP A 11 16.82 2.94 6.68
C ASP A 11 17.90 3.61 7.53
N LEU A 12 17.54 4.02 8.75
CA LEU A 12 18.44 4.70 9.68
C LEU A 12 19.36 3.73 10.45
N THR A 13 18.88 2.55 10.81
CA THR A 13 19.59 1.65 11.74
C THR A 13 20.19 0.42 11.08
N LYS A 14 19.63 -0.02 9.94
CA LYS A 14 19.93 -1.28 9.25
C LYS A 14 19.83 -2.52 10.15
N LYS A 15 19.02 -2.44 11.21
CA LYS A 15 18.84 -3.50 12.22
C LYS A 15 17.49 -4.21 12.16
N ILE A 16 16.54 -3.72 11.36
CA ILE A 16 15.20 -4.31 11.30
C ILE A 16 15.15 -5.44 10.27
N GLY A 17 14.97 -6.66 10.76
CA GLY A 17 14.90 -7.85 9.92
C GLY A 17 13.59 -7.94 9.11
N PRO A 18 13.55 -8.80 8.06
CA PRO A 18 12.34 -8.98 7.24
C PRO A 18 11.09 -9.39 8.04
N LEU A 19 11.23 -10.27 9.04
CA LEU A 19 10.10 -10.70 9.88
C LEU A 19 9.54 -9.57 10.75
N GLN A 20 10.40 -8.65 11.21
CA GLN A 20 9.97 -7.50 11.98
C GLN A 20 9.23 -6.50 11.09
N ARG A 21 9.71 -6.28 9.87
CA ARG A 21 9.02 -5.47 8.86
C ARG A 21 7.64 -6.06 8.52
N LEU A 22 7.54 -7.38 8.35
CA LEU A 22 6.28 -8.08 8.12
C LEU A 22 5.32 -7.96 9.31
N PHE A 23 5.82 -8.10 10.54
CA PHE A 23 5.00 -7.88 11.72
C PHE A 23 4.46 -6.45 11.78
N LEU A 24 5.30 -5.45 11.50
CA LEU A 24 4.88 -4.05 11.48
C LEU A 24 3.85 -3.75 10.38
N THR A 25 3.95 -4.37 9.21
CA THR A 25 2.92 -4.23 8.16
C THR A 25 1.60 -4.88 8.56
N PHE A 26 1.61 -6.02 9.25
CA PHE A 26 0.39 -6.62 9.81
C PHE A 26 -0.24 -5.78 10.93
N VAL A 27 0.58 -5.17 11.81
CA VAL A 27 0.05 -4.23 12.83
C VAL A 27 -0.57 -2.99 12.16
N ALA A 28 0.03 -2.49 11.08
CA ALA A 28 -0.53 -1.39 10.31
C ALA A 28 -1.86 -1.78 9.64
N ALA A 29 -1.94 -2.97 9.04
CA ALA A 29 -3.15 -3.50 8.42
C ALA A 29 -4.28 -3.71 9.44
N ALA A 30 -3.96 -4.25 10.63
CA ALA A 30 -4.93 -4.39 11.71
C ALA A 30 -5.44 -3.01 12.18
N ALA A 31 -4.55 -2.01 12.23
CA ALA A 31 -4.97 -0.64 12.55
C ALA A 31 -5.92 -0.07 11.48
N GLY A 32 -5.64 -0.27 10.19
CA GLY A 32 -6.54 0.09 9.09
C GLY A 32 -7.91 -0.56 9.22
N PHE A 33 -7.92 -1.87 9.46
CA PHE A 33 -9.13 -2.65 9.70
C PHE A 33 -10.00 -2.09 10.84
N TYR A 34 -9.41 -1.80 12.01
CA TYR A 34 -10.18 -1.36 13.18
C TYR A 34 -10.51 0.14 13.18
N LEU A 35 -9.66 0.99 12.59
CA LEU A 35 -9.81 2.45 12.66
C LEU A 35 -10.52 3.03 11.44
N LEU A 36 -10.36 2.41 10.27
CA LEU A 36 -10.89 2.92 8.99
C LEU A 36 -11.99 2.02 8.42
N ASP A 37 -12.32 0.94 9.12
CA ASP A 37 -13.22 -0.12 8.64
C ASP A 37 -12.74 -0.78 7.34
N GLY A 38 -11.43 -0.75 7.06
CA GLY A 38 -10.84 -1.37 5.87
C GLY A 38 -10.93 -2.89 5.92
N ARG A 39 -11.96 -3.45 5.27
CA ARG A 39 -12.24 -4.89 5.26
C ARG A 39 -12.29 -5.41 3.83
N LEU A 40 -11.49 -6.43 3.53
CA LEU A 40 -11.58 -7.13 2.25
C LEU A 40 -12.70 -8.17 2.31
N ILE A 41 -13.91 -7.79 1.91
CA ILE A 41 -15.12 -8.61 2.07
C ILE A 41 -15.46 -9.42 0.81
N ARG A 42 -14.94 -9.00 -0.34
CA ARG A 42 -15.06 -9.73 -1.61
C ARG A 42 -13.77 -9.62 -2.41
N VAL A 43 -13.54 -10.60 -3.27
CA VAL A 43 -12.47 -10.60 -4.28
C VAL A 43 -12.98 -11.04 -5.66
N ASP A 44 -14.30 -11.11 -5.82
CA ASP A 44 -15.01 -11.55 -7.03
C ASP A 44 -14.60 -12.94 -7.52
N ILE A 45 -14.24 -13.83 -6.58
CA ILE A 45 -13.91 -15.23 -6.83
C ILE A 45 -14.89 -16.06 -6.00
N PRO A 46 -15.89 -16.73 -6.61
CA PRO A 46 -16.99 -17.37 -5.88
C PRO A 46 -16.55 -18.32 -4.76
N LEU A 47 -15.45 -19.06 -4.96
CA LEU A 47 -14.92 -19.97 -3.94
C LEU A 47 -14.34 -19.22 -2.73
N ILE A 48 -13.66 -18.10 -2.97
CA ILE A 48 -13.03 -17.31 -1.91
C ILE A 48 -14.09 -16.47 -1.19
N ASP A 49 -15.02 -15.87 -1.92
CA ASP A 49 -16.08 -15.04 -1.34
C ASP A 49 -16.97 -15.82 -0.35
N ASN A 50 -17.24 -17.10 -0.65
CA ASN A 50 -17.94 -17.99 0.29
C ASN A 50 -17.19 -18.20 1.62
N LEU A 51 -15.86 -18.13 1.61
CA LEU A 51 -15.04 -18.22 2.82
C LEU A 51 -14.93 -16.87 3.55
N LEU A 52 -15.05 -15.74 2.84
CA LEU A 52 -14.96 -14.40 3.42
C LEU A 52 -16.15 -14.01 4.29
N VAL A 53 -17.24 -14.80 4.29
CA VAL A 53 -18.34 -14.66 5.25
C VAL A 53 -17.87 -14.88 6.71
N PHE A 54 -16.80 -15.66 6.92
CA PHE A 54 -16.26 -15.92 8.25
C PHE A 54 -15.29 -14.81 8.70
N ALA A 55 -15.61 -14.14 9.82
CA ALA A 55 -14.86 -12.99 10.32
C ALA A 55 -13.34 -13.18 10.45
N PRO A 56 -12.84 -14.31 10.98
CA PRO A 56 -11.40 -14.54 11.05
C PRO A 56 -10.73 -14.65 9.68
N ILE A 57 -11.44 -15.17 8.67
CA ILE A 57 -10.87 -15.41 7.34
C ILE A 57 -10.65 -14.08 6.61
N PHE A 58 -11.67 -13.21 6.56
CA PHE A 58 -11.50 -11.92 5.89
C PHE A 58 -10.53 -11.00 6.62
N PHE A 59 -10.45 -11.10 7.95
CA PHE A 59 -9.41 -10.40 8.73
C PHE A 59 -8.00 -10.87 8.33
N ILE A 60 -7.73 -12.18 8.36
CA ILE A 60 -6.42 -12.73 7.97
C ILE A 60 -6.08 -12.36 6.52
N LEU A 61 -7.05 -12.46 5.60
CA LEU A 61 -6.82 -12.12 4.20
C LEU A 61 -6.50 -10.64 4.03
N THR A 62 -7.18 -9.75 4.76
CA THR A 62 -6.87 -8.31 4.76
C THR A 62 -5.43 -8.06 5.22
N LEU A 63 -4.98 -8.71 6.32
CA LEU A 63 -3.59 -8.58 6.78
C LEU A 63 -2.58 -9.07 5.73
N ILE A 64 -2.84 -10.21 5.11
CA ILE A 64 -1.98 -10.78 4.06
C ILE A 64 -1.96 -9.88 2.83
N ALA A 65 -3.09 -9.33 2.40
CA ALA A 65 -3.18 -8.42 1.26
C ALA A 65 -2.35 -7.15 1.50
N VAL A 66 -2.56 -6.49 2.65
CA VAL A 66 -1.84 -5.25 2.99
C VAL A 66 -0.35 -5.50 3.21
N GLY A 67 0.02 -6.52 3.96
CA GLY A 67 1.41 -6.90 4.15
C GLY A 67 2.07 -7.30 2.84
N GLY A 68 1.42 -8.15 2.05
CA GLY A 68 1.91 -8.65 0.77
C GLY A 68 2.18 -7.55 -0.24
N ILE A 69 1.23 -6.64 -0.46
CA ILE A 69 1.42 -5.48 -1.36
C ILE A 69 2.54 -4.57 -0.86
N SER A 70 2.60 -4.31 0.46
CA SER A 70 3.66 -3.48 1.05
C SER A 70 5.06 -4.05 0.78
N HIS A 71 5.24 -5.36 0.95
CA HIS A 71 6.49 -6.04 0.66
C HIS A 71 6.77 -6.17 -0.85
N ALA A 72 5.73 -6.36 -1.68
CA ALA A 72 5.89 -6.41 -3.13
C ALA A 72 6.44 -5.08 -3.68
N VAL A 73 5.93 -3.94 -3.19
CA VAL A 73 6.46 -2.61 -3.56
C VAL A 73 7.91 -2.44 -3.10
N ASN A 74 8.26 -2.90 -1.89
CA ASN A 74 9.65 -2.88 -1.41
C ASN A 74 10.60 -3.76 -2.24
N ILE A 75 10.14 -4.91 -2.74
CA ILE A 75 10.95 -5.79 -3.59
C ILE A 75 11.28 -5.14 -4.94
N ILE A 76 10.35 -4.39 -5.53
CA ILE A 76 10.57 -3.74 -6.84
C ILE A 76 11.30 -2.39 -6.74
N ASP A 77 11.56 -1.87 -5.55
CA ASP A 77 12.33 -0.64 -5.31
C ASP A 77 13.86 -0.87 -5.39
N GLY A 78 14.30 -1.68 -6.36
CA GLY A 78 15.72 -2.00 -6.60
C GLY A 78 16.34 -1.25 -7.79
N TYR A 79 15.53 -0.58 -8.61
CA TYR A 79 15.96 0.10 -9.83
C TYR A 79 15.40 1.51 -9.93
N ASN A 80 16.21 2.44 -10.47
CA ASN A 80 15.81 3.83 -10.71
C ASN A 80 14.52 3.89 -11.54
N GLY A 81 13.50 4.53 -10.99
CA GLY A 81 12.21 4.77 -11.63
C GLY A 81 11.22 3.61 -11.60
N LEU A 82 11.63 2.37 -11.25
CA LEU A 82 10.76 1.20 -11.37
C LEU A 82 9.59 1.26 -10.39
N ALA A 83 9.87 1.24 -9.08
CA ALA A 83 8.82 1.31 -8.06
C ALA A 83 8.02 2.61 -8.16
N GLY A 84 8.69 3.74 -8.38
CA GLY A 84 8.04 5.04 -8.50
C GLY A 84 7.05 5.12 -9.66
N MET A 85 7.42 4.64 -10.84
CA MET A 85 6.53 4.62 -12.01
C MET A 85 5.36 3.66 -11.82
N ILE A 86 5.62 2.45 -11.29
CA ILE A 86 4.55 1.47 -11.02
C ILE A 86 3.55 2.05 -10.02
N CYS A 87 4.01 2.61 -8.91
CA CYS A 87 3.13 3.22 -7.93
C CYS A 87 2.35 4.42 -8.52
N LEU A 88 2.99 5.23 -9.38
CA LEU A 88 2.34 6.36 -10.05
C LEU A 88 1.17 5.90 -10.93
N LEU A 89 1.35 4.83 -11.69
CA LEU A 89 0.27 4.24 -12.50
C LEU A 89 -0.85 3.67 -11.63
N ILE A 90 -0.50 2.97 -10.53
CA ILE A 90 -1.49 2.40 -9.61
C ILE A 90 -2.33 3.51 -8.95
N PHE A 91 -1.70 4.57 -8.42
CA PHE A 91 -2.43 5.70 -7.85
C PHE A 91 -3.27 6.42 -8.90
N GLY A 92 -2.79 6.56 -10.14
CA GLY A 92 -3.59 7.11 -11.23
C GLY A 92 -4.84 6.28 -11.54
N ALA A 93 -4.69 4.95 -11.59
CA ALA A 93 -5.80 4.03 -11.83
C ALA A 93 -6.81 4.02 -10.66
N LEU A 94 -6.33 3.90 -9.42
CA LEU A 94 -7.18 3.96 -8.24
C LEU A 94 -7.91 5.31 -8.14
N GLY A 95 -7.21 6.41 -8.36
CA GLY A 95 -7.79 7.75 -8.36
C GLY A 95 -8.90 7.91 -9.39
N TYR A 96 -8.72 7.34 -10.60
CA TYR A 96 -9.76 7.33 -11.62
C TYR A 96 -10.99 6.49 -11.20
N VAL A 97 -10.77 5.29 -10.67
CA VAL A 97 -11.86 4.41 -10.19
C VAL A 97 -12.65 5.09 -9.07
N LEU A 98 -11.97 5.62 -8.06
CA LEU A 98 -12.58 6.32 -6.94
C LEU A 98 -13.37 7.55 -7.38
N PHE A 99 -12.83 8.33 -8.32
CA PHE A 99 -13.55 9.45 -8.92
C PHE A 99 -14.82 8.98 -9.65
N SER A 100 -14.76 7.86 -10.37
CA SER A 100 -15.90 7.32 -11.13
C SER A 100 -17.06 6.83 -10.25
N ILE A 101 -16.76 6.37 -9.03
CA ILE A 101 -17.78 5.97 -8.04
C ILE A 101 -18.18 7.11 -7.09
N GLY A 102 -17.66 8.33 -7.30
CA GLY A 102 -18.02 9.53 -6.53
C GLY A 102 -17.26 9.73 -5.22
N ASP A 103 -16.28 8.89 -4.89
CA ASP A 103 -15.41 9.07 -3.72
C ASP A 103 -14.27 10.05 -4.04
N VAL A 104 -14.62 11.34 -4.06
CA VAL A 104 -13.68 12.42 -4.37
C VAL A 104 -12.59 12.55 -3.30
N TYR A 105 -12.85 12.12 -2.06
CA TYR A 105 -11.89 12.22 -0.96
C TYR A 105 -10.73 11.24 -1.14
N LEU A 106 -11.01 9.94 -1.32
CA LEU A 106 -9.97 8.95 -1.59
C LEU A 106 -9.30 9.20 -2.95
N ALA A 107 -10.06 9.64 -3.97
CA ALA A 107 -9.48 10.05 -5.25
C ALA A 107 -8.46 11.19 -5.09
N GLY A 108 -8.76 12.19 -4.26
CA GLY A 108 -7.85 13.27 -3.93
C GLY A 108 -6.55 12.79 -3.28
N ILE A 109 -6.64 11.82 -2.36
CA ILE A 109 -5.47 11.19 -1.73
C ILE A 109 -4.60 10.48 -2.78
N CYS A 110 -5.20 9.73 -3.71
CA CYS A 110 -4.47 9.10 -4.81
C CYS A 110 -3.73 10.14 -5.68
N ILE A 111 -4.38 11.26 -6.01
CA ILE A 111 -3.76 12.34 -6.79
C ILE A 111 -2.61 13.01 -6.01
N MET A 112 -2.73 13.17 -4.69
CA MET A 112 -1.63 13.68 -3.85
C MET A 112 -0.40 12.76 -3.90
N PHE A 113 -0.60 11.44 -3.77
CA PHE A 113 0.49 10.47 -3.91
C PHE A 113 1.10 10.47 -5.31
N ALA A 114 0.27 10.52 -6.36
CA ALA A 114 0.73 10.63 -7.74
C ALA A 114 1.58 11.89 -7.95
N GLY A 115 1.15 13.05 -7.45
CA GLY A 115 1.92 14.30 -7.51
C GLY A 115 3.26 14.21 -6.79
N ALA A 116 3.28 13.63 -5.57
CA ALA A 116 4.51 13.40 -4.83
C ALA A 116 5.48 12.46 -5.59
N LEU A 117 4.96 11.41 -6.24
CA LEU A 117 5.74 10.48 -7.06
C LEU A 117 6.31 11.13 -8.32
N VAL A 118 5.56 12.02 -8.99
CA VAL A 118 6.10 12.82 -10.10
C VAL A 118 7.29 13.66 -9.63
N GLY A 119 7.15 14.33 -8.47
CA GLY A 119 8.24 15.07 -7.84
C GLY A 119 9.46 14.20 -7.53
N PHE A 120 9.25 13.02 -6.94
CA PHE A 120 10.29 12.04 -6.65
C PHE A 120 10.98 11.52 -7.91
N LEU A 121 10.22 11.17 -8.95
CA LEU A 121 10.72 10.59 -10.20
C LEU A 121 11.64 11.54 -10.97
N ILE A 122 11.44 12.86 -10.89
CA ILE A 122 12.35 13.85 -11.48
C ILE A 122 13.79 13.70 -10.96
N TRP A 123 13.93 13.29 -9.70
CA TRP A 123 15.23 13.10 -9.05
C TRP A 123 15.70 11.65 -9.10
N ASN A 124 14.77 10.70 -9.06
CA ASN A 124 15.07 9.27 -9.05
C ASN A 124 15.34 8.69 -10.45
N TYR A 125 14.61 9.10 -11.50
CA TYR A 125 14.79 8.57 -12.86
C TYR A 125 15.41 9.60 -13.83
N PRO A 126 16.34 9.21 -14.72
CA PRO A 126 17.03 7.91 -14.78
C PRO A 126 18.28 7.83 -13.88
N LYS A 127 18.69 8.96 -13.29
CA LYS A 127 20.02 9.12 -12.68
C LYS A 127 20.13 8.68 -11.22
N GLY A 128 19.04 8.35 -10.53
CA GLY A 128 19.06 7.84 -9.16
C GLY A 128 19.63 8.81 -8.13
N ARG A 129 19.28 10.11 -8.19
CA ARG A 129 19.85 11.11 -7.25
C ARG A 129 19.31 10.98 -5.84
N ILE A 130 18.07 10.50 -5.71
CA ILE A 130 17.44 10.13 -4.44
C ILE A 130 16.77 8.77 -4.61
N PHE A 131 16.65 8.03 -3.51
CA PHE A 131 16.00 6.73 -3.44
C PHE A 131 14.84 6.79 -2.45
N ALA A 132 13.80 5.98 -2.66
CA ALA A 132 12.67 5.93 -1.74
C ALA A 132 13.07 5.25 -0.42
N GLY A 133 13.93 4.23 -0.50
CA GLY A 133 14.36 3.45 0.65
C GLY A 133 13.23 2.57 1.19
N ASP A 134 13.49 1.85 2.27
CA ASP A 134 12.48 1.02 2.91
C ASP A 134 11.31 1.90 3.39
N GLY A 135 11.59 3.07 3.98
CA GLY A 135 10.55 4.01 4.42
C GLY A 135 9.60 4.39 3.29
N GLY A 136 10.12 4.86 2.16
CA GLY A 136 9.28 5.24 1.02
C GLY A 136 8.52 4.05 0.43
N ALA A 137 9.17 2.91 0.25
CA ALA A 137 8.54 1.75 -0.36
C ALA A 137 7.41 1.16 0.51
N TYR A 138 7.62 1.02 1.82
CA TYR A 138 6.56 0.55 2.74
C TYR A 138 5.42 1.57 2.88
N LEU A 139 5.69 2.87 2.80
CA LEU A 139 4.64 3.89 2.76
C LEU A 139 3.75 3.74 1.52
N LEU A 140 4.37 3.68 0.34
CA LEU A 140 3.67 3.60 -0.93
C LEU A 140 2.86 2.30 -1.04
N GLY A 141 3.48 1.16 -0.70
CA GLY A 141 2.80 -0.13 -0.74
C GLY A 141 1.68 -0.25 0.28
N PHE A 142 1.85 0.25 1.50
CA PHE A 142 0.78 0.29 2.50
C PHE A 142 -0.39 1.17 2.01
N ALA A 143 -0.10 2.38 1.50
CA ALA A 143 -1.13 3.29 1.01
C ALA A 143 -1.92 2.71 -0.17
N ILE A 144 -1.25 2.08 -1.15
CA ILE A 144 -1.91 1.38 -2.26
C ILE A 144 -2.86 0.30 -1.72
N ALA A 145 -2.37 -0.53 -0.80
CA ALA A 145 -3.15 -1.64 -0.29
C ALA A 145 -4.36 -1.18 0.53
N GLU A 146 -4.16 -0.22 1.43
CA GLU A 146 -5.23 0.30 2.28
C GLU A 146 -6.31 0.99 1.45
N ILE A 147 -5.93 1.82 0.47
CA ILE A 147 -6.90 2.46 -0.42
C ILE A 147 -7.66 1.41 -1.22
N SER A 148 -6.99 0.36 -1.72
CA SER A 148 -7.66 -0.72 -2.45
C SER A 148 -8.68 -1.47 -1.59
N VAL A 149 -8.38 -1.70 -0.31
CA VAL A 149 -9.31 -2.34 0.65
C VAL A 149 -10.50 -1.40 0.95
N LEU A 150 -10.26 -0.10 1.10
CA LEU A 150 -11.31 0.88 1.36
C LEU A 150 -12.25 1.04 0.15
N VAL A 151 -11.73 0.97 -1.08
CA VAL A 151 -12.56 0.94 -2.29
C VAL A 151 -13.56 -0.20 -2.23
N ASP A 152 -13.12 -1.40 -1.83
CA ASP A 152 -14.00 -2.57 -1.74
C ASP A 152 -15.08 -2.42 -0.67
N THR A 153 -14.72 -1.78 0.46
CA THR A 153 -15.64 -1.58 1.60
C THR A 153 -16.78 -0.61 1.25
N HIS A 154 -16.52 0.39 0.40
CA HIS A 154 -17.46 1.46 0.08
C HIS A 154 -18.22 1.29 -1.25
N ALA A 155 -17.92 0.24 -2.03
CA ALA A 155 -18.52 -0.04 -3.33
C ALA A 155 -19.61 -1.13 -3.25
#